data_AF-A0A3F2ZEM0-F1
#
_entry.id   AF-A0A3F2ZEM0-F1
#
_cell.length_a   1.000
_cell.length_b   1.000
_cell.length_c   1.000
_cell.angle_alpha   90.00
_cell.angle_beta   90.00
_cell.angle_gamma   90.00
#
_symmetry.space_group_name_H-M   'P 1'
#
loop_
_entity.id
_entity.type
_entity.pdbx_description
1 polymer ?
#
loop_
_entity_poly.entity_id
_entity_poly.type
_entity_poly.pdbx_seq_one_letter_code
_entity_poly.pdbx_strand_id
1 'polypeptide(L)'
;MALDCTALYITGYINVFMDTLESFDIRFLSSEIRIQFHILLVEYGGVIERINSLFLIFLIIYLGNRLINASAITFYLFVIAVDVSVEHTIYVVIFVICCSLGLFGSILIMLSVTLVGDRYQTRMDEVFRKMESFYIENTKINNMKYIENLNMKYFLLKNLHEPMRIKVVGGDNILNLNLLFSVLTQLASNLMVLIQFKQYEDSNVKR
;
A
#
# COMPACT_ATOMS: atom_id res chain seq x y z
N MET A 1 1.06 -15.90 11.08
CA MET A 1 -0.39 -16.19 11.01
C MET A 1 -1.23 -15.05 11.60
N ALA A 2 -1.17 -14.77 12.91
CA ALA A 2 -2.00 -13.69 13.51
C ALA A 2 -1.78 -12.32 12.83
N LEU A 3 -0.51 -11.92 12.65
CA LEU A 3 -0.16 -10.69 11.94
C LEU A 3 -0.65 -10.65 10.48
N ASP A 4 -0.65 -11.79 9.80
CA ASP A 4 -1.10 -11.91 8.40
C ASP A 4 -2.61 -11.73 8.29
N CYS A 5 -3.35 -12.40 9.17
CA CYS A 5 -4.80 -12.29 9.26
C CYS A 5 -5.23 -10.85 9.59
N THR A 6 -4.53 -10.18 10.51
CA THR A 6 -4.81 -8.78 10.86
C THR A 6 -4.53 -7.84 9.68
N ALA A 7 -3.41 -8.01 8.98
CA ALA A 7 -3.08 -7.18 7.82
C ALA A 7 -4.10 -7.36 6.68
N LEU A 8 -4.52 -8.61 6.41
CA LEU A 8 -5.53 -8.92 5.41
C LEU A 8 -6.92 -8.42 5.81
N TYR A 9 -7.27 -8.47 7.10
CA TYR A 9 -8.53 -7.94 7.62
C TYR A 9 -8.61 -6.42 7.43
N ILE A 10 -7.56 -5.70 7.82
CA ILE A 10 -7.45 -4.24 7.63
C ILE A 10 -7.55 -3.89 6.14
N THR A 11 -6.84 -4.62 5.30
CA THR A 11 -6.88 -4.50 3.82
C THR A 11 -8.30 -4.68 3.29
N GLY A 12 -8.99 -5.74 3.72
CA GLY A 12 -10.38 -6.02 3.32
C GLY A 12 -11.35 -4.92 3.76
N TYR A 13 -11.19 -4.42 4.99
CA TYR A 13 -12.00 -3.33 5.53
C TYR A 13 -11.88 -2.06 4.67
N ILE A 14 -10.65 -1.64 4.33
CA ILE A 14 -10.41 -0.48 3.47
C ILE A 14 -11.07 -0.68 2.09
N ASN A 15 -10.90 -1.85 1.47
CA ASN A 15 -11.47 -2.12 0.15
C ASN A 15 -13.01 -2.06 0.16
N VAL A 16 -13.68 -2.80 1.05
CA VAL A 16 -15.15 -2.82 1.15
C VAL A 16 -15.71 -1.43 1.40
N PHE A 17 -15.04 -0.67 2.26
CA PHE A 17 -15.42 0.71 2.53
C PHE A 17 -15.33 1.58 1.27
N MET A 18 -14.22 1.49 0.54
CA MET A 18 -14.01 2.24 -0.70
C MET A 18 -15.01 1.84 -1.80
N ASP A 19 -15.32 0.55 -1.93
CA ASP A 19 -16.37 0.06 -2.84
C ASP A 19 -17.73 0.68 -2.51
N THR A 20 -18.05 0.76 -1.22
CA THR A 20 -19.30 1.34 -0.74
C THR A 20 -19.39 2.82 -1.09
N LEU A 21 -18.33 3.59 -0.84
CA LEU A 21 -18.26 5.01 -1.20
C LEU A 21 -18.36 5.25 -2.72
N GLU A 22 -17.66 4.44 -3.51
CA GLU A 22 -17.65 4.56 -4.97
C GLU A 22 -19.03 4.25 -5.58
N SER A 23 -19.74 3.27 -5.01
CA SER A 23 -21.08 2.87 -5.44
C SER A 23 -22.17 3.88 -5.08
N PHE A 24 -21.88 4.79 -4.14
CA PHE A 24 -22.85 5.75 -3.65
C PHE A 24 -23.02 6.90 -4.64
N ASP A 25 -24.23 7.02 -5.19
CA ASP A 25 -24.56 8.07 -6.15
C ASP A 25 -25.27 9.25 -5.47
N ILE A 26 -24.49 10.33 -5.30
CA ILE A 26 -24.88 11.58 -4.65
C ILE A 26 -26.09 12.25 -5.36
N ARG A 27 -26.35 11.91 -6.63
CA ARG A 27 -27.47 12.46 -7.41
C ARG A 27 -28.84 12.11 -6.85
N PHE A 28 -28.96 10.98 -6.14
CA PHE A 28 -30.24 10.57 -5.54
C PHE A 28 -30.56 11.34 -4.25
N LEU A 29 -29.65 12.20 -3.77
CA LEU A 29 -29.83 12.97 -2.55
C LEU A 29 -30.46 14.35 -2.81
N SER A 30 -31.32 14.79 -1.88
CA SER A 30 -31.79 16.19 -1.84
C SER A 30 -30.63 17.15 -1.55
N SER A 31 -30.77 18.43 -1.91
CA SER A 31 -29.69 19.42 -1.70
C SER A 31 -29.27 19.56 -0.24
N GLU A 32 -30.20 19.49 0.72
CA GLU A 32 -29.87 19.50 2.15
C GLU A 32 -29.04 18.29 2.57
N ILE A 33 -29.40 17.10 2.08
CA ILE A 33 -28.68 15.86 2.39
C ILE A 33 -27.31 15.85 1.69
N ARG A 34 -27.17 16.48 0.51
CA ARG A 34 -25.87 16.63 -0.17
C ARG A 34 -24.88 17.47 0.62
N ILE A 35 -25.35 18.56 1.24
CA ILE A 35 -24.51 19.40 2.11
C ILE A 35 -24.08 18.60 3.35
N GLN A 36 -25.01 17.89 3.99
CA GLN A 36 -24.71 17.00 5.12
C GLN A 36 -23.72 15.89 4.72
N PHE A 37 -23.89 15.31 3.54
CA PHE A 37 -22.98 14.30 3.00
C PHE A 37 -21.57 14.85 2.71
N HIS A 38 -21.46 16.11 2.27
CA HIS A 38 -20.17 16.79 2.12
C HIS A 38 -19.46 17.01 3.46
N ILE A 39 -20.21 17.47 4.47
CA ILE A 39 -19.68 17.64 5.83
C ILE A 39 -19.22 16.28 6.37
N LEU A 40 -20.04 15.24 6.18
CA LEU A 40 -19.69 13.87 6.50
C LEU A 40 -18.39 13.48 5.78
N LEU A 41 -18.27 13.62 4.47
CA LEU A 41 -17.04 13.29 3.73
C LEU A 41 -15.79 14.00 4.25
N VAL A 42 -15.90 15.27 4.66
CA VAL A 42 -14.78 16.03 5.24
C VAL A 42 -14.40 15.51 6.62
N GLU A 43 -15.37 15.38 7.52
CA GLU A 43 -15.12 14.88 8.88
C GLU A 43 -14.64 13.43 8.86
N TYR A 44 -15.27 12.63 8.02
CA TYR A 44 -15.00 11.22 7.84
C TYR A 44 -13.68 10.99 7.11
N GLY A 45 -13.30 11.86 6.18
CA GLY A 45 -11.95 11.92 5.62
C GLY A 45 -10.88 12.08 6.70
N GLY A 46 -11.10 12.97 7.67
CA GLY A 46 -10.20 13.13 8.82
C GLY A 46 -10.19 11.92 9.77
N VAL A 47 -11.32 11.22 9.92
CA VAL A 47 -11.38 9.96 10.69
C VAL A 47 -10.65 8.83 9.96
N ILE A 48 -10.83 8.72 8.64
CA ILE A 48 -10.11 7.78 7.78
C ILE A 48 -8.62 8.04 7.84
N GLU A 49 -8.16 9.30 7.79
CA GLU A 49 -6.73 9.61 7.95
C GLU A 49 -6.16 9.10 9.27
N ARG A 50 -6.90 9.26 10.39
CA ARG A 50 -6.48 8.79 11.71
C ARG A 50 -6.47 7.26 11.82
N ILE A 51 -7.51 6.62 11.30
CA ILE A 51 -7.62 5.15 11.27
C ILE A 51 -6.55 4.55 10.35
N ASN A 52 -6.36 5.15 9.17
CA ASN A 52 -5.29 4.80 8.24
C ASN A 52 -3.92 4.98 8.89
N SER A 53 -3.71 6.03 9.69
CA SER A 53 -2.44 6.22 10.40
C SER A 53 -2.15 5.08 11.38
N LEU A 54 -3.13 4.63 12.15
CA LEU A 54 -2.99 3.49 13.08
C LEU A 54 -2.78 2.17 12.34
N PHE A 55 -3.59 1.92 11.31
CA PHE A 55 -3.45 0.74 10.46
C PHE A 55 -2.13 0.71 9.71
N LEU A 56 -1.62 1.86 9.32
CA LEU A 56 -0.37 1.97 8.61
C LEU A 56 0.85 1.70 9.48
N ILE A 57 0.85 2.13 10.76
CA ILE A 57 1.90 1.71 11.71
C ILE A 57 1.97 0.20 11.76
N PHE A 58 0.82 -0.46 11.86
CA PHE A 58 0.73 -1.92 11.85
C PHE A 58 1.24 -2.52 10.53
N LEU A 59 0.81 -1.99 9.39
CA LEU A 59 1.23 -2.45 8.07
C LEU A 59 2.74 -2.24 7.83
N ILE A 60 3.34 -1.16 8.34
CA ILE A 60 4.79 -0.91 8.24
C ILE A 60 5.57 -1.91 9.10
N ILE A 61 5.17 -2.09 10.36
CA ILE A 61 5.80 -3.09 11.26
C ILE A 61 5.69 -4.48 10.61
N TYR A 62 4.55 -4.77 9.99
CA TYR A 62 4.32 -6.01 9.28
C TYR A 62 5.23 -6.16 8.04
N LEU A 63 5.30 -5.15 7.17
CA LEU A 63 6.18 -5.13 6.00
C LEU A 63 7.65 -5.28 6.42
N GLY A 64 8.07 -4.61 7.49
CA GLY A 64 9.40 -4.73 8.07
C GLY A 64 9.70 -6.15 8.54
N ASN A 65 8.77 -6.80 9.25
CA ASN A 65 8.93 -8.19 9.66
C ASN A 65 9.01 -9.15 8.46
N ARG A 66 8.20 -8.92 7.41
CA ARG A 66 8.27 -9.70 6.17
C ARG A 66 9.58 -9.50 5.42
N LEU A 67 10.10 -8.28 5.41
CA LEU A 67 11.41 -7.96 4.84
C LEU A 67 12.54 -8.66 5.60
N ILE A 68 12.51 -8.66 6.94
CA ILE A 68 13.50 -9.37 7.76
C ILE A 68 13.46 -10.87 7.46
N ASN A 69 12.27 -11.46 7.39
CA ASN A 69 12.10 -12.88 7.05
C ASN A 69 12.62 -13.20 5.64
N ALA A 70 12.27 -12.37 4.65
CA ALA A 70 12.77 -12.54 3.28
C ALA A 70 14.30 -12.43 3.22
N SER A 71 14.88 -11.47 3.95
CA SER A 71 16.33 -11.28 4.04
C SER A 71 17.03 -12.49 4.69
N ALA A 72 16.48 -13.00 5.79
CA ALA A 72 17.00 -14.18 6.48
C ALA A 72 16.96 -15.44 5.59
N ILE A 73 15.83 -15.67 4.91
CA ILE A 73 15.69 -16.79 3.95
C ILE A 73 16.72 -16.65 2.82
N THR A 74 16.88 -15.45 2.28
CA THR A 74 17.84 -15.17 1.20
C THR A 74 19.28 -15.42 1.65
N PHE A 75 19.62 -15.03 2.88
CA PHE A 75 20.92 -15.30 3.48
C PHE A 75 21.17 -16.80 3.67
N TYR A 76 20.20 -17.55 4.22
CA TYR A 76 20.34 -19.01 4.38
C TYR A 76 20.46 -19.75 3.06
N LEU A 77 19.68 -19.35 2.05
CA LEU A 77 19.80 -19.86 0.68
C LEU A 77 21.22 -19.69 0.15
N PHE A 78 21.80 -18.51 0.37
CA PHE A 78 23.17 -18.21 -0.04
C PHE A 78 24.20 -19.08 0.66
N VAL A 79 24.19 -19.13 2.00
CA VAL A 79 25.15 -19.93 2.79
C VAL A 79 25.08 -21.41 2.41
N ILE A 80 23.88 -21.99 2.33
CA ILE A 80 23.70 -23.41 2.04
C ILE A 80 24.07 -23.74 0.60
N ALA A 81 23.78 -22.86 -0.37
CA ALA A 81 24.15 -23.09 -1.76
C ALA A 81 25.67 -23.05 -1.99
N VAL A 82 26.40 -22.33 -1.14
CA VAL A 82 27.85 -22.12 -1.29
C VAL A 82 28.67 -23.15 -0.51
N ASP A 83 28.25 -23.50 0.70
CA ASP A 83 29.10 -24.28 1.63
C ASP A 83 28.74 -25.78 1.75
N VAL A 84 27.63 -26.24 1.18
CA VAL A 84 27.18 -27.64 1.35
C VAL A 84 27.77 -28.56 0.27
N SER A 85 28.28 -29.72 0.70
CA SER A 85 28.86 -30.73 -0.19
C SER A 85 27.82 -31.37 -1.12
N VAL A 86 28.28 -31.81 -2.30
CA VAL A 86 27.47 -32.42 -3.37
C VAL A 86 26.71 -33.67 -2.90
N GLU A 87 27.19 -34.35 -1.86
CA GLU A 87 26.55 -35.53 -1.28
C GLU A 87 25.15 -35.24 -0.71
N HIS A 88 24.88 -33.99 -0.34
CA HIS A 88 23.60 -33.57 0.23
C HIS A 88 22.72 -32.79 -0.76
N THR A 89 23.03 -32.85 -2.06
CA THR A 89 22.36 -32.03 -3.11
C THR A 89 20.83 -32.18 -3.08
N ILE A 90 20.30 -33.38 -2.82
CA ILE A 90 18.83 -33.59 -2.74
C ILE A 90 18.21 -32.78 -1.59
N TYR A 91 18.84 -32.75 -0.42
CA TYR A 91 18.36 -31.96 0.72
C TYR A 91 18.50 -30.46 0.47
N VAL A 92 19.59 -30.05 -0.19
CA VAL A 92 19.79 -28.66 -0.63
C VAL A 92 18.67 -28.23 -1.59
N VAL A 93 18.33 -29.06 -2.58
CA VAL A 93 17.24 -28.77 -3.54
C VAL A 93 15.90 -28.63 -2.81
N ILE A 94 15.55 -29.54 -1.91
CA ILE A 94 14.30 -29.46 -1.13
C ILE A 94 14.28 -28.18 -0.28
N PHE A 95 15.39 -27.87 0.40
CA PHE A 95 15.52 -26.67 1.21
C PHE A 95 15.36 -25.39 0.37
N VAL A 96 15.97 -25.35 -0.82
CA VAL A 96 15.85 -24.23 -1.76
C VAL A 96 14.41 -24.04 -2.21
N ILE A 97 13.69 -25.13 -2.51
CA ILE A 97 12.27 -25.08 -2.88
C ILE A 97 11.43 -24.51 -1.72
N CYS A 98 11.62 -25.01 -0.50
CA CYS A 98 10.89 -24.52 0.68
C CYS A 98 11.14 -23.02 0.93
N CYS A 99 12.40 -22.59 0.84
CA CYS A 99 12.78 -21.19 0.99
C CYS A 99 12.20 -20.31 -0.11
N SER A 100 12.22 -20.77 -1.35
CA SER A 100 11.65 -20.06 -2.50
C SER A 100 10.13 -19.87 -2.34
N LEU A 101 9.42 -20.90 -1.88
CA LEU A 101 7.99 -20.81 -1.58
C LEU A 101 7.69 -19.82 -0.44
N GLY A 102 8.50 -19.84 0.63
CA GLY A 102 8.36 -18.91 1.75
C GLY A 102 8.62 -17.45 1.37
N LEU A 103 9.61 -17.22 0.50
CA LEU A 103 9.96 -15.90 -0.03
C LEU A 103 8.86 -15.40 -0.98
N PHE A 104 8.39 -16.25 -1.89
CA PHE A 104 7.28 -15.94 -2.78
C PHE A 104 5.99 -15.59 -2.02
N GLY A 105 5.64 -16.39 -1.00
CA GLY A 105 4.49 -16.11 -0.14
C GLY A 105 4.62 -14.77 0.60
N SER A 106 5.82 -14.42 1.07
CA SER A 106 6.06 -13.13 1.71
C SER A 106 5.89 -11.96 0.72
N ILE A 107 6.39 -12.10 -0.51
CA ILE A 107 6.20 -11.10 -1.57
C ILE A 107 4.73 -10.93 -1.94
N LEU A 108 3.97 -12.02 -2.10
CA LEU A 108 2.55 -11.96 -2.43
C LEU A 108 1.72 -11.21 -1.40
N ILE A 109 2.03 -11.39 -0.11
CA ILE A 109 1.31 -10.66 0.94
C ILE A 109 1.74 -9.19 0.96
N MET A 110 3.04 -8.89 0.81
CA MET A 110 3.50 -7.49 0.66
C MET A 110 2.82 -6.80 -0.52
N LEU A 111 2.70 -7.49 -1.67
CA LEU A 111 1.98 -7.02 -2.85
C LEU A 111 0.51 -6.72 -2.52
N SER A 112 -0.17 -7.65 -1.85
CA SER A 112 -1.58 -7.49 -1.48
C SER A 112 -1.80 -6.24 -0.62
N VAL A 113 -0.91 -5.98 0.33
CA VAL A 113 -0.96 -4.79 1.19
C VAL A 113 -0.67 -3.51 0.41
N THR A 114 0.39 -3.48 -0.40
CA THR A 114 0.78 -2.27 -1.14
C THR A 114 -0.22 -1.89 -2.22
N LEU A 115 -0.89 -2.88 -2.81
CA LEU A 115 -1.90 -2.69 -3.86
C LEU A 115 -3.18 -2.04 -3.32
N VAL A 116 -3.47 -2.17 -2.02
CA VAL A 116 -4.55 -1.42 -1.35
C VAL A 116 -4.32 0.08 -1.42
N GLY A 117 -3.07 0.52 -1.26
CA GLY A 117 -2.74 1.94 -1.30
C GLY A 117 -3.05 2.57 -2.66
N ASP A 118 -2.66 1.89 -3.75
CA ASP A 118 -2.96 2.34 -5.12
C ASP A 118 -4.47 2.29 -5.43
N ARG A 119 -5.17 1.24 -4.97
CA ARG A 119 -6.62 1.13 -5.13
C ARG A 119 -7.36 2.22 -4.36
N TYR A 120 -6.94 2.50 -3.13
CA TYR A 120 -7.50 3.55 -2.31
C TYR A 120 -7.40 4.90 -3.02
N GLN A 121 -6.20 5.25 -3.51
CA GLN A 121 -6.00 6.49 -4.22
C GLN A 121 -6.88 6.58 -5.49
N THR A 122 -6.87 5.53 -6.31
CA THR A 122 -7.65 5.49 -7.56
C THR A 122 -9.16 5.67 -7.31
N ARG A 123 -9.71 4.97 -6.31
CA ARG A 123 -11.13 5.05 -5.97
C ARG A 123 -11.50 6.40 -5.36
N MET A 124 -10.63 6.99 -4.54
CA MET A 124 -10.84 8.36 -4.05
C MET A 124 -10.86 9.36 -5.19
N ASP A 125 -9.95 9.24 -6.17
CA ASP A 125 -9.92 10.09 -7.37
C ASP A 125 -11.21 9.96 -8.19
N GLU A 126 -11.78 8.75 -8.31
CA GLU A 126 -13.08 8.54 -8.97
C GLU A 126 -14.25 9.16 -8.21
N VAL A 127 -14.25 9.06 -6.88
CA VAL A 127 -15.22 9.74 -6.02
C VAL A 127 -15.14 11.26 -6.22
N PHE A 128 -13.92 11.82 -6.28
CA PHE A 128 -13.73 13.24 -6.56
C PHE A 128 -14.17 13.64 -7.98
N ARG A 129 -13.87 12.85 -9.00
CA ARG A 129 -14.35 13.10 -10.38
C ARG A 129 -15.87 13.04 -10.49
N LYS A 130 -16.51 12.09 -9.79
CA LYS A 130 -17.98 12.04 -9.71
C LYS A 130 -18.51 13.33 -9.10
N MET A 131 -17.93 13.80 -7.99
CA MET A 131 -18.32 15.08 -7.38
C MET A 131 -18.10 16.27 -8.30
N GLU A 132 -16.95 16.35 -8.99
CA GLU A 132 -16.64 17.40 -9.95
C GLU A 132 -17.65 17.46 -11.09
N SER A 133 -18.09 16.30 -11.60
CA SER A 133 -19.10 16.24 -12.67
C SER A 133 -20.45 16.85 -12.28
N PHE A 134 -20.72 17.06 -10.99
CA PHE A 134 -21.94 17.69 -10.47
C PHE A 134 -21.78 19.19 -10.24
N TYR A 135 -20.56 19.72 -10.28
CA TYR A 135 -20.33 21.15 -10.21
C TYR A 135 -20.87 21.81 -11.48
N ILE A 136 -21.97 22.57 -11.33
CA ILE A 136 -22.49 23.45 -12.37
C ILE A 136 -22.18 24.88 -11.94
N GLU A 137 -21.34 25.57 -12.70
CA GLU A 137 -21.04 26.98 -12.50
C GLU A 137 -22.30 27.82 -12.83
N ASN A 138 -23.19 27.94 -11.84
CA ASN A 138 -24.46 28.63 -12.00
C ASN A 138 -24.29 30.13 -11.73
N THR A 139 -24.47 30.94 -12.77
CA THR A 139 -24.44 32.41 -12.72
C THR A 139 -25.72 33.03 -12.17
N LYS A 140 -26.79 32.24 -11.93
CA LYS A 140 -28.05 32.70 -11.33
C LYS A 140 -28.20 32.21 -9.90
N ILE A 141 -28.23 33.17 -8.98
CA ILE A 141 -28.16 32.98 -7.54
C ILE A 141 -29.51 32.45 -7.02
N ASN A 142 -29.52 31.18 -6.64
CA ASN A 142 -30.40 30.67 -5.61
C ASN A 142 -29.50 30.33 -4.42
N ASN A 143 -29.69 30.97 -3.26
CA ASN A 143 -28.71 31.01 -2.16
C ASN A 143 -28.22 29.62 -1.72
N MET A 144 -29.10 28.61 -1.74
CA MET A 144 -28.75 27.24 -1.32
C MET A 144 -27.86 26.51 -2.34
N LYS A 145 -28.13 26.66 -3.64
CA LYS A 145 -27.30 26.09 -4.72
C LYS A 145 -25.92 26.73 -4.79
N TYR A 146 -25.84 28.02 -4.49
CA TYR A 146 -24.58 28.74 -4.42
C TYR A 146 -23.68 28.21 -3.29
N ILE A 147 -24.25 28.00 -2.09
CA ILE A 147 -23.55 27.42 -0.94
C ILE A 147 -23.09 25.98 -1.25
N GLU A 148 -23.96 25.16 -1.86
CA GLU A 148 -23.63 23.79 -2.28
C GLU A 148 -22.42 23.77 -3.23
N ASN A 149 -22.44 24.61 -4.27
CA ASN A 149 -21.36 24.72 -5.26
C ASN A 149 -20.05 25.24 -4.66
N LEU A 150 -20.11 26.19 -3.73
CA LEU A 150 -18.92 26.78 -3.12
C LEU A 150 -18.23 25.78 -2.18
N ASN A 151 -19.01 25.00 -1.42
CA ASN A 151 -18.50 23.91 -0.58
C ASN A 151 -17.90 22.78 -1.43
N MET A 152 -18.56 22.38 -2.53
CA MET A 152 -18.00 21.43 -3.50
C MET A 152 -16.67 21.93 -4.06
N LYS A 153 -16.62 23.19 -4.50
CA LYS A 153 -15.40 23.79 -5.05
C LYS A 153 -14.26 23.81 -4.05
N TYR A 154 -14.52 24.23 -2.81
CA TYR A 154 -13.51 24.25 -1.75
C TYR A 154 -13.00 22.84 -1.43
N PHE A 155 -13.90 21.87 -1.34
CA PHE A 155 -13.55 20.47 -1.08
C PHE A 155 -12.71 19.87 -2.21
N LEU A 156 -13.12 20.08 -3.47
CA LEU A 156 -12.41 19.58 -4.64
C LEU A 156 -11.02 20.23 -4.76
N LEU A 157 -10.92 21.55 -4.60
CA LEU A 157 -9.64 22.26 -4.66
C LEU A 157 -8.67 21.79 -3.57
N LYS A 158 -9.16 21.58 -2.34
CA LYS A 158 -8.33 21.07 -1.24
C LYS A 158 -7.74 19.69 -1.57
N ASN A 159 -8.57 18.77 -2.06
CA ASN A 159 -8.15 17.39 -2.34
C ASN A 159 -7.43 17.22 -3.70
N LEU A 160 -7.54 18.18 -4.63
CA LEU A 160 -6.71 18.25 -5.85
C LEU A 160 -5.26 18.64 -5.52
N HIS A 161 -5.06 19.52 -4.53
CA HIS A 161 -3.73 19.96 -4.10
C HIS A 161 -3.04 18.93 -3.19
N GLU A 162 -3.78 18.29 -2.30
CA GLU A 162 -3.30 17.19 -1.47
C GLU A 162 -4.20 15.96 -1.66
N PRO A 163 -3.89 15.09 -2.64
CA PRO A 163 -4.67 13.88 -2.84
C PRO A 163 -4.64 13.02 -1.57
N MET A 164 -5.81 12.51 -1.19
CA MET A 164 -5.93 11.55 -0.09
C MET A 164 -5.12 10.30 -0.42
N ARG A 165 -3.94 10.21 0.21
CA ARG A 165 -3.00 9.10 0.04
C ARG A 165 -2.68 8.50 1.40
N ILE A 166 -2.43 7.20 1.40
CA ILE A 166 -1.96 6.50 2.59
C ILE A 166 -0.45 6.77 2.73
N LYS A 167 -0.08 7.81 3.49
CA LYS A 167 1.32 8.24 3.73
C LYS A 167 1.95 7.47 4.88
N VAL A 168 3.07 6.78 4.63
CA VAL A 168 3.88 6.01 5.60
C VAL A 168 4.23 6.90 6.80
N VAL A 169 3.98 6.41 8.02
CA VAL A 169 4.18 7.19 9.25
C VAL A 169 5.64 7.64 9.37
N GLY A 170 5.83 8.95 9.52
CA GLY A 170 7.15 9.57 9.73
C GLY A 170 7.89 10.04 8.47
N GLY A 171 7.26 10.06 7.29
CA GLY A 171 7.89 10.62 6.07
C GLY A 171 6.95 10.85 4.89
N ASP A 172 7.53 11.25 3.76
CA ASP A 172 6.81 11.55 2.50
C ASP A 172 6.51 10.29 1.64
N ASN A 173 6.90 9.11 2.13
CA ASN A 173 6.70 7.86 1.41
C ASN A 173 5.22 7.47 1.40
N ILE A 174 4.75 6.95 0.27
CA ILE A 174 3.36 6.57 0.05
C ILE A 174 3.30 5.05 0.02
N LEU A 175 2.29 4.46 0.66
CA LEU A 175 2.00 3.04 0.51
C LEU A 175 1.48 2.81 -0.91
N ASN A 176 2.33 2.30 -1.79
CA ASN A 176 2.02 1.99 -3.18
C ASN A 176 2.95 0.90 -3.72
N LEU A 177 2.75 0.49 -4.97
CA LEU A 177 3.65 -0.47 -5.63
C LEU A 177 5.09 0.03 -5.75
N ASN A 178 5.33 1.35 -5.83
CA ASN A 178 6.68 1.89 -5.89
C ASN A 178 7.47 1.58 -4.61
N LEU A 179 6.82 1.64 -3.44
CA LEU A 179 7.41 1.22 -2.18
C LEU A 179 7.80 -0.26 -2.21
N LEU A 180 6.92 -1.13 -2.73
CA LEU A 180 7.23 -2.55 -2.90
C LEU A 180 8.46 -2.76 -3.78
N PHE A 181 8.51 -2.12 -4.95
CA PHE A 181 9.63 -2.24 -5.88
C PHE A 181 10.93 -1.72 -5.27
N SER A 182 10.88 -0.63 -4.50
CA SER A 182 12.05 -0.13 -3.77
C SER A 182 12.59 -1.16 -2.78
N VAL A 183 11.71 -1.82 -2.02
CA VAL A 183 12.08 -2.86 -1.06
C VAL A 183 12.65 -4.11 -1.76
N LEU A 184 12.00 -4.56 -2.84
CA LEU A 184 12.49 -5.70 -3.63
C LEU A 184 13.84 -5.42 -4.30
N THR A 185 14.04 -4.20 -4.78
CA THR A 185 15.32 -3.76 -5.35
C THR A 185 16.42 -3.82 -4.31
N GLN A 186 16.16 -3.31 -3.09
CA GLN A 186 17.13 -3.37 -2.00
C GLN A 186 17.49 -4.82 -1.61
N LEU A 187 16.49 -5.72 -1.56
CA LEU A 187 16.72 -7.15 -1.33
C LEU A 187 17.63 -7.76 -2.39
N ALA A 188 17.36 -7.49 -3.67
CA ALA A 188 18.17 -7.98 -4.79
C ALA A 188 19.60 -7.43 -4.74
N SER A 189 19.76 -6.14 -4.44
CA SER A 189 21.07 -5.51 -4.26
C SER A 189 21.87 -6.15 -3.11
N ASN A 190 21.24 -6.41 -1.96
CA ASN A 190 21.89 -7.06 -0.84
C ASN A 190 22.38 -8.47 -1.20
N LEU A 191 21.56 -9.25 -1.91
CA LEU A 191 21.97 -10.58 -2.40
C LEU A 191 23.16 -10.49 -3.38
N MET A 192 23.14 -9.51 -4.29
CA MET A 192 24.23 -9.31 -5.25
C MET A 192 25.56 -9.00 -4.55
N VAL A 193 25.53 -8.16 -3.51
CA VAL A 193 26.71 -7.82 -2.70
C VAL A 193 27.28 -9.08 -2.04
N LEU A 194 26.43 -9.94 -1.46
CA LEU A 194 26.88 -11.21 -0.85
C LEU A 194 27.56 -12.12 -1.88
N ILE A 195 26.97 -12.26 -3.07
CA ILE A 195 27.55 -13.05 -4.17
C ILE A 195 28.93 -12.50 -4.55
N GLN A 196 29.07 -11.18 -4.70
CA GLN A 196 30.35 -10.55 -5.03
C GLN A 196 31.40 -10.77 -3.94
N PHE A 197 31.02 -10.67 -2.66
CA PHE A 197 31.92 -10.95 -1.55
C PHE A 197 32.46 -12.38 -1.59
N LYS A 198 31.62 -13.37 -1.89
CA LYS A 198 32.07 -14.76 -1.98
C LYS A 198 32.98 -15.00 -3.19
N GLN A 199 32.63 -14.44 -4.35
CA GLN A 199 33.50 -14.51 -5.53
C GLN A 199 34.89 -13.93 -5.24
N TYR A 200 34.96 -12.83 -4.48
CA TYR A 200 36.21 -12.23 -4.05
C TYR A 200 37.01 -13.15 -3.12
N GLU A 201 36.36 -13.73 -2.10
CA GLU A 201 36.99 -14.70 -1.19
C GLU A 201 37.59 -15.89 -1.95
N ASP A 202 36.81 -16.52 -2.83
CA ASP A 202 37.25 -17.68 -3.62
C ASP A 202 38.42 -17.34 -4.57
N SER A 203 38.46 -16.11 -5.08
CA SER A 203 39.55 -15.64 -5.94
C SER A 203 40.85 -15.40 -5.18
N ASN A 204 40.78 -15.02 -3.90
CA ASN A 204 41.94 -14.81 -3.05
C ASN A 204 42.51 -16.12 -2.49
N VAL A 205 41.67 -17.12 -2.20
CA VAL A 205 42.12 -18.45 -1.75
C VAL A 205 42.89 -19.21 -2.84
N LYS A 206 42.70 -18.86 -4.12
CA LYS A 206 43.40 -19.47 -5.27
C LYS A 206 44.75 -18.81 -5.61
N ARG A 207 45.21 -17.82 -4.84
CA ARG A 207 46.55 -17.21 -4.93
C ARG A 207 47.44 -17.69 -3.79
#